data_AF-A0A7K6DQY6-F1
#
_entry.id   AF-A0A7K6DQY6-F1
#
_cell.length_a   1.000
_cell.length_b   1.000
_cell.length_c   1.000
_cell.angle_alpha   90.00
_cell.angle_beta   90.00
_cell.angle_gamma   90.00
#
_symmetry.space_group_name_H-M   'P 1'
#
loop_
_entity.id
_entity.type
_entity.pdbx_description
1 polymer ?
#
loop_
_entity_poly.entity_id
_entity_poly.type
_entity_poly.pdbx_seq_one_letter_code
_entity_poly.pdbx_strand_id
1 'polypeptide(L)'
;MPLFSKSHKNPAEIVKVLKENMAILEKQEKKTDKASEEVSKSLQAMKEILCGTTDKEPPTEIVAQLAQELYNSGLLVTLIANLQLIDFEGKKDVSQIFNNILRRQIGTRSPTVEYISAHPHILFMLLKGYESPNIALRCGIMLRECIRHEPLAKIILFSEQFRDFFKYVEMSTFDIASDAFATFKDLLTRHKLLVAEFLEQNYDVIFEDYEKLLHSENYVTKRQSLKLLGELILDRHNFAIMTKYISKPENLKLMMNLLRDKSPNIQFEAFHVFKVFVASPNKTQPIVEILLKNQPKLIEFLSNFQKERTDDEQFTDEKNYLIKQIRDLKKP
;
A
#
# COMPACT_ATOMS: atom_id res chain seq x y z
N MET A 1 -42.62 -15.07 26.85
CA MET A 1 -42.29 -15.36 25.44
C MET A 1 -43.57 -15.54 24.66
N PRO A 2 -43.64 -15.26 23.34
CA PRO A 2 -42.71 -14.49 22.50
C PRO A 2 -43.44 -13.44 21.63
N LEU A 3 -42.67 -12.62 20.88
CA LEU A 3 -43.01 -11.90 19.62
C LEU A 3 -42.37 -10.49 19.55
N PHE A 4 -41.05 -10.44 19.68
CA PHE A 4 -40.27 -9.49 18.88
C PHE A 4 -39.56 -10.32 17.82
N SER A 5 -40.27 -10.70 16.76
CA SER A 5 -39.57 -10.98 15.51
C SER A 5 -39.04 -9.63 15.02
N LYS A 6 -37.78 -9.31 15.34
CA LYS A 6 -37.06 -8.32 14.53
C LYS A 6 -37.12 -8.87 13.11
N SER A 7 -38.00 -8.30 12.29
CA SER A 7 -38.14 -8.62 10.87
C SER A 7 -36.74 -8.64 10.28
N HIS A 8 -36.22 -9.81 9.95
CA HIS A 8 -35.02 -9.90 9.13
C HIS A 8 -35.38 -9.21 7.82
N LYS A 9 -34.96 -7.94 7.67
CA LYS A 9 -35.22 -7.17 6.46
C LYS A 9 -34.64 -7.97 5.28
N ASN A 10 -35.46 -8.19 4.26
CA ASN A 10 -35.08 -8.95 3.07
C ASN A 10 -33.85 -8.27 2.42
N PRO A 11 -32.72 -8.99 2.21
CA PRO A 11 -31.51 -8.41 1.61
C PRO A 11 -31.78 -7.65 0.30
N ALA A 12 -32.65 -8.18 -0.57
CA ALA A 12 -33.00 -7.55 -1.84
C ALA A 12 -33.72 -6.20 -1.64
N GLU A 13 -34.57 -6.10 -0.62
CA GLU A 13 -35.27 -4.86 -0.28
C GLU A 13 -34.28 -3.81 0.26
N ILE A 14 -33.35 -4.21 1.14
CA ILE A 14 -32.33 -3.29 1.67
C ILE A 14 -31.46 -2.75 0.53
N VAL A 15 -31.01 -3.62 -0.38
CA VAL A 15 -30.20 -3.23 -1.56
C VAL A 15 -30.98 -2.27 -2.46
N LYS A 16 -32.25 -2.56 -2.72
CA LYS A 16 -33.12 -1.69 -3.53
C LYS A 16 -33.30 -0.31 -2.89
N VAL A 17 -33.68 -0.27 -1.62
CA VAL A 17 -33.90 0.99 -0.87
C VAL A 17 -32.61 1.81 -0.83
N LEU A 18 -31.46 1.18 -0.56
CA LEU A 18 -30.18 1.88 -0.54
C LEU A 18 -29.85 2.46 -1.92
N LYS A 19 -30.02 1.69 -2.99
CA LYS A 19 -29.74 2.16 -4.35
C LYS A 19 -30.65 3.33 -4.78
N GLU A 20 -31.94 3.26 -4.46
CA GLU A 20 -32.90 4.33 -4.76
C GLU A 20 -32.56 5.63 -4.01
N ASN A 21 -32.23 5.54 -2.72
CA ASN A 21 -31.86 6.73 -1.93
C ASN A 21 -30.49 7.30 -2.33
N MET A 22 -29.52 6.45 -2.70
CA MET A 22 -28.25 6.93 -3.27
C MET A 22 -28.47 7.72 -4.56
N ALA A 23 -29.40 7.30 -5.42
CA ALA A 23 -29.73 8.04 -6.64
C ALA A 23 -30.40 9.41 -6.35
N ILE A 24 -31.17 9.52 -5.25
CA ILE A 24 -31.74 10.81 -4.79
C ILE A 24 -30.61 11.75 -4.31
N LEU A 25 -29.65 11.22 -3.54
CA LEU A 25 -28.49 11.98 -3.07
C LEU A 25 -27.63 12.48 -4.25
N GLU A 26 -27.40 11.63 -5.24
CA GLU A 26 -26.62 11.97 -6.44
C GLU A 26 -27.27 13.09 -7.25
N LYS A 27 -28.60 13.10 -7.37
CA LYS A 27 -29.35 14.15 -8.07
C LYS A 27 -29.53 15.45 -7.27
N GLN A 28 -29.17 15.45 -5.98
CA GLN A 28 -29.37 16.60 -5.07
C GLN A 28 -30.81 17.15 -5.05
N GLU A 29 -31.80 16.25 -5.06
CA GLU A 29 -33.23 16.65 -5.05
C GLU A 29 -33.68 17.19 -3.67
N LYS A 30 -34.80 17.93 -3.60
CA LYS A 30 -35.35 18.58 -2.39
C LYS A 30 -35.57 17.68 -1.14
N LYS A 31 -35.37 16.36 -1.24
CA LYS A 31 -35.57 15.36 -0.16
C LYS A 31 -34.24 14.73 0.32
N THR A 32 -33.12 15.43 0.19
CA THR A 32 -31.78 14.91 0.56
C THR A 32 -31.67 14.45 2.01
N ASP A 33 -32.27 15.15 2.97
CA ASP A 33 -32.10 14.81 4.40
C ASP A 33 -32.75 13.47 4.74
N LYS A 34 -33.96 13.24 4.23
CA LYS A 34 -34.66 11.96 4.39
C LYS A 34 -33.92 10.83 3.66
N ALA A 35 -33.40 11.10 2.46
CA ALA A 35 -32.62 10.12 1.72
C ALA A 35 -31.33 9.74 2.47
N SER A 36 -30.64 10.72 3.07
CA SER A 36 -29.45 10.47 3.88
C SER A 36 -29.77 9.59 5.10
N GLU A 37 -30.87 9.85 5.80
CA GLU A 37 -31.28 9.03 6.94
C GLU A 37 -31.57 7.57 6.53
N GLU A 38 -32.25 7.37 5.39
CA GLU A 38 -32.54 6.03 4.88
C GLU A 38 -31.29 5.30 4.35
N VAL A 39 -30.31 6.03 3.79
CA VAL A 39 -28.99 5.49 3.46
C VAL A 39 -28.30 4.96 4.72
N SER A 40 -28.22 5.77 5.79
CA SER A 40 -27.57 5.35 7.04
C SER A 40 -28.27 4.15 7.68
N LYS A 41 -29.61 4.13 7.71
CA LYS A 41 -30.39 2.96 8.20
C LYS A 41 -30.14 1.70 7.38
N SER A 42 -30.05 1.83 6.05
CA SER A 42 -29.84 0.70 5.15
C SER A 42 -28.43 0.13 5.27
N LEU A 43 -27.41 1.00 5.37
CA LEU A 43 -26.02 0.60 5.62
C LEU A 43 -25.89 -0.14 6.96
N GLN A 44 -26.48 0.40 8.03
CA GLN A 44 -26.49 -0.25 9.34
C GLN A 44 -27.15 -1.64 9.28
N ALA A 45 -28.29 -1.77 8.58
CA ALA A 45 -28.96 -3.05 8.41
C ALA A 45 -28.12 -4.07 7.62
N MET A 46 -27.43 -3.64 6.54
CA MET A 46 -26.50 -4.50 5.80
C MET A 46 -25.32 -4.94 6.67
N LYS A 47 -24.74 -4.01 7.44
CA LYS A 47 -23.64 -4.31 8.36
C LYS A 47 -24.05 -5.34 9.41
N GLU A 48 -25.24 -5.22 10.00
CA GLU A 48 -25.77 -6.19 10.96
C GLU A 48 -25.93 -7.60 10.34
N ILE A 49 -26.37 -7.69 9.07
CA ILE A 49 -26.45 -8.97 8.35
C ILE A 49 -25.06 -9.59 8.16
N LEU A 50 -24.03 -8.79 7.87
CA LEU A 50 -22.70 -9.27 7.51
C LEU A 50 -21.78 -9.54 8.71
N CYS A 51 -21.87 -8.72 9.75
CA CYS A 51 -21.02 -8.80 10.93
C CYS A 51 -21.68 -9.57 12.09
N GLY A 52 -22.98 -9.83 12.01
CA GLY A 52 -23.75 -10.38 13.12
C GLY A 52 -24.00 -9.35 14.23
N THR A 53 -24.66 -9.81 15.29
CA THR A 53 -24.83 -9.05 16.54
C THR A 53 -24.01 -9.74 17.63
N THR A 54 -23.79 -9.08 18.78
CA THR A 54 -22.93 -9.57 19.90
C THR A 54 -23.17 -11.02 20.34
N ASP A 55 -24.33 -11.62 20.03
CA ASP A 55 -24.71 -12.97 20.47
C ASP A 55 -25.06 -13.97 19.34
N LYS A 56 -24.94 -13.61 18.04
CA LYS A 56 -25.31 -14.50 16.93
C LYS A 56 -24.43 -14.32 15.70
N GLU A 57 -23.87 -15.43 15.21
CA GLU A 57 -23.20 -15.49 13.91
C GLU A 57 -24.17 -15.16 12.77
N PRO A 58 -23.70 -14.46 11.72
CA PRO A 58 -24.53 -14.06 10.60
C PRO A 58 -25.02 -15.28 9.80
N PRO A 59 -26.32 -15.41 9.50
CA PRO A 59 -26.86 -16.55 8.77
C PRO A 59 -26.24 -16.65 7.36
N THR A 60 -25.55 -17.76 7.07
CA THR A 60 -24.78 -17.94 5.82
C THR A 60 -25.62 -17.74 4.55
N GLU A 61 -26.87 -18.17 4.56
CA GLU A 61 -27.81 -18.03 3.45
C GLU A 61 -28.19 -16.57 3.19
N ILE A 62 -28.48 -15.80 4.24
CA ILE A 62 -28.82 -14.38 4.14
C ILE A 62 -27.62 -13.57 3.65
N VAL A 63 -26.41 -13.90 4.13
CA VAL A 63 -25.16 -13.30 3.64
C VAL A 63 -24.93 -13.63 2.18
N ALA A 64 -25.21 -14.87 1.75
CA ALA A 64 -25.09 -15.26 0.34
C ALA A 64 -26.07 -14.49 -0.55
N GLN A 65 -27.32 -14.35 -0.11
CA GLN A 65 -28.33 -13.58 -0.81
C GLN A 65 -27.93 -12.09 -0.92
N LEU A 66 -27.49 -11.47 0.19
CA LEU A 66 -27.02 -10.09 0.19
C LEU A 66 -25.84 -9.89 -0.75
N ALA A 67 -24.85 -10.78 -0.73
CA ALA A 67 -23.70 -10.72 -1.62
C ALA A 67 -24.13 -10.78 -3.10
N GLN A 68 -25.04 -11.69 -3.45
CA GLN A 68 -25.55 -11.81 -4.81
C GLN A 68 -26.28 -10.55 -5.27
N GLU A 69 -27.12 -9.96 -4.41
CA GLU A 69 -27.81 -8.71 -4.70
C GLU A 69 -26.84 -7.54 -4.85
N LEU A 70 -25.79 -7.47 -4.05
CA LEU A 70 -24.74 -6.45 -4.17
C LEU A 70 -24.03 -6.51 -5.54
N TYR A 71 -23.74 -7.71 -6.04
CA TYR A 71 -23.12 -7.91 -7.34
C TYR A 71 -24.09 -7.56 -8.48
N ASN A 72 -25.30 -8.12 -8.46
CA ASN A 72 -26.29 -7.95 -9.53
C ASN A 72 -26.77 -6.50 -9.68
N SER A 73 -26.90 -5.80 -8.56
CA SER A 73 -27.35 -4.40 -8.54
C SER A 73 -26.24 -3.40 -8.89
N GLY A 74 -24.96 -3.81 -8.90
CA GLY A 74 -23.83 -2.90 -9.02
C GLY A 74 -23.71 -1.93 -7.85
N LEU A 75 -24.36 -2.21 -6.71
CA LEU A 75 -24.44 -1.26 -5.59
C LEU A 75 -23.06 -0.94 -5.00
N LEU A 76 -22.11 -1.88 -5.02
CA LEU A 76 -20.73 -1.61 -4.57
C LEU A 76 -20.08 -0.47 -5.36
N VAL A 77 -20.29 -0.44 -6.67
CA VAL A 77 -19.80 0.62 -7.55
C VAL A 77 -20.45 1.94 -7.17
N THR A 78 -21.78 1.95 -7.01
CA THR A 78 -22.55 3.15 -6.61
C THR A 78 -22.08 3.72 -5.28
N LEU A 79 -21.85 2.87 -4.27
CA LEU A 79 -21.41 3.30 -2.94
C LEU A 79 -20.01 3.91 -2.97
N ILE A 80 -19.08 3.35 -3.75
CA ILE A 80 -17.73 3.89 -3.88
C ILE A 80 -17.74 5.20 -4.68
N ALA A 81 -18.44 5.24 -5.81
CA ALA A 81 -18.52 6.43 -6.67
C ALA A 81 -19.14 7.63 -5.95
N ASN A 82 -20.11 7.38 -5.07
CA ASN A 82 -20.84 8.41 -4.33
C ASN A 82 -20.42 8.49 -2.84
N LEU A 83 -19.27 7.93 -2.46
CA LEU A 83 -18.85 7.84 -1.06
C LEU A 83 -18.78 9.22 -0.38
N GLN A 84 -18.47 10.26 -1.14
CA GLN A 84 -18.44 11.65 -0.66
C GLN A 84 -19.80 12.16 -0.15
N LEU A 85 -20.91 11.68 -0.72
CA LEU A 85 -22.28 12.11 -0.40
C LEU A 85 -22.83 11.44 0.87
N ILE A 86 -22.22 10.33 1.31
CA ILE A 86 -22.64 9.58 2.48
C ILE A 86 -22.17 10.30 3.75
N ASP A 87 -22.90 10.21 4.86
CA ASP A 87 -22.48 10.78 6.15
C ASP A 87 -21.20 10.12 6.72
N PHE A 88 -20.64 10.69 7.79
CA PHE A 88 -19.35 10.23 8.32
C PHE A 88 -19.37 8.78 8.84
N GLU A 89 -20.43 8.40 9.56
CA GLU A 89 -20.60 7.02 10.03
C GLU A 89 -20.95 6.06 8.88
N GLY A 90 -21.78 6.47 7.93
CA GLY A 90 -22.07 5.66 6.74
C GLY A 90 -20.83 5.37 5.89
N LYS A 91 -19.89 6.32 5.76
CA LYS A 91 -18.58 6.06 5.11
C LYS A 91 -17.79 4.94 5.80
N LYS A 92 -17.84 4.86 7.14
CA LYS A 92 -17.22 3.76 7.91
C LYS A 92 -17.93 2.44 7.62
N ASP A 93 -19.25 2.47 7.63
CA ASP A 93 -20.08 1.29 7.39
C ASP A 93 -19.86 0.73 5.99
N VAL A 94 -19.79 1.58 4.96
CA VAL A 94 -19.43 1.16 3.59
C VAL A 94 -18.09 0.42 3.58
N SER A 95 -17.07 0.96 4.26
CA SER A 95 -15.75 0.33 4.31
C SER A 95 -15.80 -1.04 5.01
N GLN A 96 -16.58 -1.17 6.10
CA GLN A 96 -16.74 -2.43 6.82
C GLN A 96 -17.52 -3.47 6.01
N ILE A 97 -18.62 -3.06 5.38
CA ILE A 97 -19.43 -3.90 4.49
C ILE A 97 -18.58 -4.41 3.34
N PHE A 98 -17.87 -3.51 2.64
CA PHE A 98 -16.99 -3.84 1.52
C PHE A 98 -15.90 -4.85 1.94
N ASN A 99 -15.22 -4.62 3.06
CA ASN A 99 -14.17 -5.51 3.53
C ASN A 99 -14.70 -6.88 3.97
N ASN A 100 -15.88 -6.92 4.58
CA ASN A 100 -16.51 -8.17 5.01
C ASN A 100 -16.88 -9.04 3.81
N ILE A 101 -17.58 -8.48 2.81
CA ILE A 101 -17.93 -9.24 1.61
C ILE A 101 -16.69 -9.62 0.79
N LEU A 102 -15.63 -8.80 0.79
CA LEU A 102 -14.39 -9.11 0.08
C LEU A 102 -13.71 -10.36 0.64
N ARG A 103 -13.72 -10.51 1.96
CA ARG A 103 -13.14 -11.66 2.67
C ARG A 103 -13.99 -12.93 2.59
N ARG A 104 -15.23 -12.84 2.09
CA ARG A 104 -16.14 -13.98 1.99
C ARG A 104 -15.59 -15.06 1.06
N GLN A 105 -15.63 -16.30 1.52
CA GLN A 105 -15.22 -17.49 0.77
C GLN A 105 -16.37 -18.48 0.61
N ILE A 106 -16.37 -19.19 -0.52
CA ILE A 106 -17.24 -20.35 -0.78
C ILE A 106 -16.31 -21.50 -1.20
N GLY A 107 -16.02 -22.40 -0.27
CA GLY A 107 -14.93 -23.36 -0.43
C GLY A 107 -13.59 -22.63 -0.59
N THR A 108 -12.89 -22.89 -1.69
CA THR A 108 -11.61 -22.22 -2.03
C THR A 108 -11.78 -20.95 -2.86
N ARG A 109 -13.01 -20.62 -3.28
CA ARG A 109 -13.29 -19.46 -4.13
C ARG A 109 -13.57 -18.21 -3.29
N SER A 110 -13.20 -17.06 -3.84
CA SER A 110 -13.50 -15.73 -3.29
C SER A 110 -14.38 -14.96 -4.27
N PRO A 111 -15.72 -15.07 -4.19
CA PRO A 111 -16.63 -14.52 -5.19
C PRO A 111 -16.48 -13.01 -5.41
N THR A 112 -16.23 -12.24 -4.35
CA THR A 112 -16.02 -10.79 -4.47
C THR A 112 -14.71 -10.45 -5.18
N VAL A 113 -13.66 -11.25 -4.97
CA VAL A 113 -12.38 -11.08 -5.69
C VAL A 113 -12.58 -11.33 -7.18
N GLU A 114 -13.32 -12.39 -7.53
CA GLU A 114 -13.67 -12.69 -8.92
C GLU A 114 -14.52 -11.58 -9.54
N TYR A 115 -15.52 -11.08 -8.80
CA TYR A 115 -16.36 -9.95 -9.22
C TYR A 115 -15.54 -8.69 -9.49
N ILE A 116 -14.65 -8.28 -8.57
CA ILE A 116 -13.80 -7.09 -8.76
C ILE A 116 -12.79 -7.32 -9.88
N SER A 117 -12.27 -8.54 -10.06
CA SER A 117 -11.37 -8.86 -11.18
C SER A 117 -12.07 -8.67 -12.53
N ALA A 118 -13.36 -8.97 -12.63
CA ALA A 118 -14.19 -8.69 -13.81
C ALA A 118 -14.61 -7.21 -13.94
N HIS A 119 -14.45 -6.41 -12.88
CA HIS A 119 -14.86 -5.01 -12.81
C HIS A 119 -13.74 -4.11 -12.22
N PRO A 120 -12.57 -4.04 -12.88
CA PRO A 120 -11.36 -3.42 -12.31
C PRO A 120 -11.50 -1.92 -12.05
N HIS A 121 -12.47 -1.24 -12.67
CA HIS A 121 -12.80 0.17 -12.40
C HIS A 121 -13.08 0.44 -10.91
N ILE A 122 -13.55 -0.55 -10.15
CA ILE A 122 -13.70 -0.46 -8.69
C ILE A 122 -12.38 -0.11 -8.00
N LEU A 123 -11.29 -0.79 -8.39
CA LEU A 123 -9.96 -0.55 -7.83
C LEU A 123 -9.46 0.84 -8.17
N PHE A 124 -9.71 1.31 -9.41
CA PHE A 124 -9.28 2.63 -9.85
C PHE A 124 -10.08 3.77 -9.22
N MET A 125 -11.37 3.58 -8.93
CA MET A 125 -12.15 4.54 -8.15
C MET A 125 -11.63 4.65 -6.71
N LEU A 126 -11.30 3.52 -6.08
CA LEU A 126 -10.69 3.51 -4.75
C LEU A 126 -9.33 4.22 -4.76
N LEU A 127 -8.47 3.93 -5.74
CA LEU A 127 -7.17 4.57 -5.91
C LEU A 127 -7.30 6.08 -6.10
N LYS A 128 -8.17 6.52 -7.01
CA LYS A 128 -8.45 7.95 -7.24
C LYS A 128 -9.05 8.65 -6.02
N GLY A 129 -9.64 7.88 -5.09
CA GLY A 129 -10.14 8.39 -3.81
C GLY A 129 -9.09 9.13 -2.97
N TYR A 130 -7.79 8.85 -3.15
CA TYR A 130 -6.72 9.61 -2.51
C TYR A 130 -6.71 11.10 -2.89
N GLU A 131 -7.26 11.47 -4.05
CA GLU A 131 -7.38 12.88 -4.48
C GLU A 131 -8.49 13.64 -3.75
N SER A 132 -9.34 12.95 -2.97
CA SER A 132 -10.48 13.51 -2.27
C SER A 132 -10.30 13.40 -0.75
N PRO A 133 -9.89 14.48 -0.05
CA PRO A 133 -9.52 14.42 1.37
C PRO A 133 -10.57 13.79 2.30
N ASN A 134 -11.86 14.04 2.03
CA ASN A 134 -12.97 13.56 2.85
C ASN A 134 -13.21 12.04 2.78
N ILE A 135 -12.63 11.35 1.78
CA ILE A 135 -12.82 9.91 1.58
C ILE A 135 -11.50 9.13 1.46
N ALA A 136 -10.37 9.81 1.28
CA ALA A 136 -9.07 9.21 1.02
C ALA A 136 -8.73 8.05 1.97
N LEU A 137 -8.85 8.25 3.29
CA LEU A 137 -8.54 7.19 4.27
C LEU A 137 -9.50 6.01 4.20
N ARG A 138 -10.77 6.22 3.83
CA ARG A 138 -11.75 5.14 3.65
C ARG A 138 -11.44 4.33 2.40
N CYS A 139 -11.10 5.02 1.31
CA CYS A 139 -10.64 4.38 0.09
C CYS A 139 -9.34 3.59 0.33
N GLY A 140 -8.38 4.14 1.07
CA GLY A 140 -7.15 3.45 1.45
C GLY A 140 -7.39 2.16 2.24
N ILE A 141 -8.32 2.19 3.21
CA ILE A 141 -8.72 0.99 3.97
C ILE A 141 -9.29 -0.11 3.05
N MET A 142 -10.22 0.25 2.15
CA MET A 142 -10.83 -0.72 1.23
C MET A 142 -9.82 -1.22 0.18
N LEU A 143 -8.96 -0.34 -0.33
CA LEU A 143 -7.92 -0.68 -1.30
C LEU A 143 -6.87 -1.61 -0.69
N ARG A 144 -6.44 -1.36 0.55
CA ARG A 144 -5.52 -2.26 1.27
C ARG A 144 -6.10 -3.63 1.53
N GLU A 145 -7.42 -3.75 1.72
CA GLU A 145 -8.05 -5.06 1.78
C GLU A 145 -8.11 -5.75 0.42
N CYS A 146 -8.35 -5.00 -0.68
CA CYS A 146 -8.27 -5.56 -2.04
C CYS A 146 -6.91 -6.18 -2.33
N ILE A 147 -5.82 -5.45 -2.05
CA ILE A 147 -4.45 -5.90 -2.39
C ILE A 147 -3.97 -7.08 -1.55
N ARG A 148 -4.73 -7.51 -0.51
CA ARG A 148 -4.46 -8.79 0.16
C ARG A 148 -4.63 -9.98 -0.77
N HIS A 149 -5.43 -9.82 -1.82
CA HIS A 149 -5.67 -10.81 -2.85
C HIS A 149 -4.77 -10.54 -4.05
N GLU A 150 -3.90 -11.50 -4.38
CA GLU A 150 -2.92 -11.38 -5.46
C GLU A 150 -3.53 -10.96 -6.81
N PRO A 151 -4.70 -11.49 -7.26
CA PRO A 151 -5.31 -11.06 -8.51
C PRO A 151 -5.62 -9.55 -8.56
N LEU A 152 -6.07 -8.97 -7.46
CA LEU A 152 -6.43 -7.55 -7.40
C LEU A 152 -5.20 -6.66 -7.28
N ALA A 153 -4.20 -7.10 -6.51
CA ALA A 153 -2.90 -6.44 -6.45
C ALA A 153 -2.23 -6.40 -7.84
N LYS A 154 -2.32 -7.48 -8.61
CA LYS A 154 -1.80 -7.56 -9.99
C LYS A 154 -2.44 -6.53 -10.90
N ILE A 155 -3.76 -6.38 -10.84
CA ILE A 155 -4.48 -5.37 -11.64
C ILE A 155 -3.96 -3.97 -11.34
N ILE A 156 -3.73 -3.62 -10.07
CA ILE A 156 -3.23 -2.29 -9.69
C ILE A 156 -1.77 -2.13 -10.10
N LEU A 157 -0.89 -3.07 -9.73
CA LEU A 157 0.55 -2.98 -10.02
C LEU A 157 0.84 -2.76 -11.51
N PHE A 158 0.17 -3.53 -12.38
CA PHE A 158 0.38 -3.48 -13.82
C PHE A 158 -0.47 -2.42 -14.54
N SER A 159 -1.12 -1.52 -13.80
CA SER A 159 -1.89 -0.41 -14.36
C SER A 159 -1.04 0.87 -14.46
N GLU A 160 -1.39 1.76 -15.38
CA GLU A 160 -0.76 3.09 -15.45
C GLU A 160 -1.03 3.90 -14.17
N GLN A 161 -2.19 3.69 -13.53
CA GLN A 161 -2.61 4.35 -12.29
C GLN A 161 -1.73 3.99 -11.09
N PHE A 162 -0.94 2.91 -11.13
CA PHE A 162 0.03 2.63 -10.08
C PHE A 162 0.99 3.79 -9.86
N ARG A 163 1.39 4.49 -10.94
CA ARG A 163 2.34 5.59 -10.85
C ARG A 163 1.77 6.81 -10.12
N ASP A 164 0.45 6.91 -9.96
CA ASP A 164 -0.17 7.97 -9.16
C ASP A 164 0.25 7.90 -7.68
N PHE A 165 0.70 6.74 -7.17
CA PHE A 165 1.25 6.64 -5.82
C PHE A 165 2.48 7.54 -5.62
N PHE A 166 3.33 7.74 -6.63
CA PHE A 166 4.48 8.65 -6.52
C PHE A 166 4.04 10.10 -6.27
N LYS A 167 2.84 10.49 -6.73
CA LYS A 167 2.21 11.78 -6.40
C LYS A 167 1.53 11.72 -5.02
N TYR A 168 0.81 10.65 -4.71
CA TYR A 168 0.03 10.56 -3.47
C TYR A 168 0.90 10.54 -2.21
N VAL A 169 2.06 9.88 -2.25
CA VAL A 169 3.01 9.86 -1.12
C VAL A 169 3.70 11.20 -0.87
N GLU A 170 3.59 12.15 -1.80
CA GLU A 170 4.13 13.51 -1.70
C GLU A 170 3.05 14.55 -1.40
N MET A 171 1.83 14.13 -1.08
CA MET A 171 0.75 15.07 -0.71
C MET A 171 1.11 15.85 0.56
N SER A 172 0.69 17.12 0.59
CA SER A 172 0.92 18.00 1.74
C SER A 172 0.14 17.58 2.99
N THR A 173 -0.98 16.86 2.82
CA THR A 173 -1.76 16.31 3.94
C THR A 173 -1.10 15.03 4.45
N PHE A 174 -0.40 15.16 5.59
CA PHE A 174 0.42 14.10 6.17
C PHE A 174 -0.30 12.76 6.33
N ASP A 175 -1.52 12.76 6.87
CA ASP A 175 -2.28 11.52 7.11
C ASP A 175 -2.61 10.79 5.81
N ILE A 176 -2.94 11.54 4.75
CA ILE A 176 -3.26 10.99 3.43
C ILE A 176 -1.99 10.46 2.76
N ALA A 177 -0.90 11.23 2.77
CA ALA A 177 0.38 10.80 2.20
C ALA A 177 0.93 9.54 2.90
N SER A 178 0.82 9.48 4.23
CA SER A 178 1.23 8.32 5.03
C SER A 178 0.37 7.09 4.75
N ASP A 179 -0.95 7.25 4.63
CA ASP A 179 -1.86 6.17 4.28
C ASP A 179 -1.61 5.67 2.84
N ALA A 180 -1.38 6.57 1.88
CA ALA A 180 -0.98 6.23 0.52
C ALA A 180 0.34 5.47 0.49
N PHE A 181 1.33 5.90 1.29
CA PHE A 181 2.61 5.20 1.40
C PHE A 181 2.44 3.79 1.97
N ALA A 182 1.55 3.61 2.95
CA ALA A 182 1.25 2.28 3.49
C ALA A 182 0.69 1.35 2.40
N THR A 183 -0.22 1.84 1.56
CA THR A 183 -0.77 1.07 0.43
C THR A 183 0.29 0.80 -0.64
N PHE A 184 1.11 1.80 -0.99
CA PHE A 184 2.22 1.67 -1.94
C PHE A 184 3.25 0.63 -1.48
N LYS A 185 3.65 0.69 -0.21
CA LYS A 185 4.54 -0.30 0.41
C LYS A 185 3.93 -1.70 0.37
N ASP A 186 2.66 -1.84 0.72
CA ASP A 186 1.99 -3.15 0.77
C ASP A 186 1.91 -3.80 -0.62
N LEU A 187 1.56 -3.02 -1.65
CA LEU A 187 1.62 -3.44 -3.06
C LEU A 187 3.01 -3.94 -3.46
N LEU A 188 4.07 -3.24 -3.04
CA LEU A 188 5.46 -3.56 -3.38
C LEU A 188 6.11 -4.62 -2.49
N THR A 189 5.43 -5.16 -1.47
CA THR A 189 6.08 -6.08 -0.53
C THR A 189 5.28 -7.33 -0.16
N ARG A 190 3.98 -7.36 -0.42
CA ARG A 190 3.12 -8.50 -0.03
C ARG A 190 3.31 -9.73 -0.91
N HIS A 191 3.06 -9.60 -2.21
CA HIS A 191 3.06 -10.73 -3.15
C HIS A 191 4.42 -10.83 -3.84
N LYS A 192 5.37 -11.48 -3.16
CA LYS A 192 6.80 -11.43 -3.50
C LYS A 192 7.13 -11.76 -4.97
N LEU A 193 6.53 -12.82 -5.50
CA LEU A 193 6.77 -13.25 -6.89
C LEU A 193 6.19 -12.24 -7.90
N LEU A 194 4.96 -11.78 -7.65
CA LEU A 194 4.29 -10.77 -8.47
C LEU A 194 5.07 -9.44 -8.50
N VAL A 195 5.58 -9.01 -7.35
CA VAL A 195 6.38 -7.79 -7.23
C VAL A 195 7.70 -7.93 -7.98
N ALA A 196 8.40 -9.07 -7.82
CA ALA A 196 9.65 -9.32 -8.53
C ALA A 196 9.44 -9.27 -10.05
N GLU A 197 8.40 -9.95 -10.55
CA GLU A 197 7.99 -9.89 -11.96
C GLU A 197 7.72 -8.45 -12.42
N PHE A 198 6.92 -7.70 -11.66
CA PHE A 198 6.58 -6.32 -11.97
C PHE A 198 7.81 -5.40 -12.03
N LEU A 199 8.67 -5.45 -11.01
CA LEU A 199 9.85 -4.60 -10.91
C LEU A 199 10.90 -4.95 -11.97
N GLU A 200 11.03 -6.21 -12.35
CA GLU A 200 11.95 -6.63 -13.41
C GLU A 200 11.49 -6.11 -14.78
N GLN A 201 10.20 -6.25 -15.10
CA GLN A 201 9.63 -5.79 -16.37
C GLN A 201 9.60 -4.26 -16.50
N ASN A 202 9.42 -3.54 -15.39
CA ASN A 202 9.22 -2.09 -15.39
C ASN A 202 10.37 -1.32 -14.73
N TYR A 203 11.54 -1.94 -14.58
CA TYR A 203 12.64 -1.45 -13.75
C TYR A 203 12.97 0.03 -14.03
N ASP A 204 13.24 0.39 -15.28
CA ASP A 204 13.81 1.71 -15.57
C ASP A 204 12.80 2.83 -15.28
N VAL A 205 11.52 2.63 -15.65
CA VAL A 205 10.45 3.60 -15.37
C VAL A 205 10.18 3.73 -13.87
N ILE A 206 10.09 2.60 -13.15
CA ILE A 206 9.77 2.61 -11.72
C ILE A 206 10.90 3.20 -10.90
N PHE A 207 12.16 2.83 -11.17
CA PHE A 207 13.29 3.36 -10.40
C PHE A 207 13.62 4.82 -10.75
N GLU A 208 13.30 5.30 -11.95
CA GLU A 208 13.36 6.73 -12.28
C GLU A 208 12.40 7.55 -11.39
N ASP A 209 11.16 7.10 -11.24
CA ASP A 209 10.20 7.76 -10.34
C ASP A 209 10.57 7.57 -8.86
N TYR A 210 11.07 6.39 -8.49
CA TYR A 210 11.49 6.10 -7.12
C TYR A 210 12.66 6.97 -6.66
N GLU A 211 13.61 7.27 -7.54
CA GLU A 211 14.74 8.15 -7.24
C GLU A 211 14.28 9.55 -6.80
N LYS A 212 13.16 10.05 -7.34
CA LYS A 212 12.57 11.34 -6.93
C LYS A 212 12.14 11.30 -5.46
N LEU A 213 11.61 10.19 -4.98
CA LEU A 213 11.24 10.03 -3.56
C LEU A 213 12.45 10.07 -2.62
N LEU A 214 13.61 9.59 -3.08
CA LEU A 214 14.87 9.65 -2.31
C LEU A 214 15.43 11.07 -2.21
N HIS A 215 14.97 11.98 -3.07
CA HIS A 215 15.28 13.41 -3.07
C HIS A 215 14.16 14.27 -2.47
N SER A 216 13.12 13.66 -1.90
CA SER A 216 11.99 14.40 -1.33
C SER A 216 12.41 15.36 -0.21
N GLU A 217 11.86 16.56 -0.22
CA GLU A 217 11.97 17.52 0.88
C GLU A 217 11.12 17.09 2.09
N ASN A 218 10.14 16.20 1.88
CA ASN A 218 9.37 15.60 2.96
C ASN A 218 10.23 14.54 3.68
N TYR A 219 10.65 14.85 4.90
CA TYR A 219 11.46 13.95 5.73
C TYR A 219 10.87 12.53 5.85
N VAL A 220 9.55 12.41 6.04
CA VAL A 220 8.90 11.11 6.23
C VAL A 220 8.91 10.32 4.94
N THR A 221 8.54 10.95 3.82
CA THR A 221 8.56 10.30 2.49
C THR A 221 9.97 9.86 2.12
N LYS A 222 10.97 10.75 2.26
CA LYS A 222 12.39 10.43 1.99
C LYS A 222 12.87 9.25 2.84
N ARG A 223 12.64 9.29 4.15
CA ARG A 223 13.08 8.22 5.06
C ARG A 223 12.38 6.89 4.77
N GLN A 224 11.05 6.89 4.63
CA GLN A 224 10.30 5.65 4.42
C GLN A 224 10.60 5.05 3.04
N SER A 225 10.81 5.87 2.02
CA SER A 225 11.23 5.40 0.68
C SER A 225 12.62 4.78 0.72
N LEU A 226 13.56 5.38 1.44
CA LEU A 226 14.90 4.81 1.58
C LEU A 226 14.89 3.48 2.36
N LYS A 227 14.08 3.38 3.41
CA LYS A 227 13.86 2.13 4.13
C LYS A 227 13.24 1.06 3.23
N LEU A 228 12.19 1.41 2.49
CA LEU A 228 11.52 0.49 1.58
C LEU A 228 12.46 0.03 0.45
N LEU A 229 13.29 0.92 -0.10
CA LEU A 229 14.33 0.55 -1.05
C LEU A 229 15.25 -0.54 -0.48
N GLY A 230 15.72 -0.37 0.76
CA GLY A 230 16.51 -1.38 1.46
C GLY A 230 15.80 -2.72 1.58
N GLU A 231 14.52 -2.71 1.98
CA GLU A 231 13.68 -3.91 2.04
C GLU A 231 13.54 -4.59 0.66
N LEU A 232 13.34 -3.82 -0.40
CA LEU A 232 13.16 -4.34 -1.76
C LEU A 232 14.42 -5.00 -2.31
N ILE A 233 15.58 -4.35 -2.19
CA ILE A 233 16.83 -4.89 -2.74
C ILE A 233 17.40 -6.05 -1.92
N LEU A 234 17.08 -6.13 -0.63
CA LEU A 234 17.51 -7.23 0.24
C LEU A 234 16.59 -8.46 0.14
N ASP A 235 15.43 -8.34 -0.49
CA ASP A 235 14.52 -9.46 -0.68
C ASP A 235 15.11 -10.46 -1.70
N ARG A 236 15.16 -11.74 -1.31
CA ARG A 236 15.71 -12.81 -2.14
C ARG A 236 15.02 -12.97 -3.51
N HIS A 237 13.74 -12.62 -3.61
CA HIS A 237 13.01 -12.72 -4.88
C HIS A 237 13.41 -11.61 -5.85
N ASN A 238 14.00 -10.52 -5.33
CA ASN A 238 14.41 -9.35 -6.11
C ASN A 238 15.90 -9.37 -6.47
N PHE A 239 16.55 -10.55 -6.52
CA PHE A 239 17.99 -10.66 -6.79
C PHE A 239 18.42 -9.99 -8.11
N ALA A 240 17.63 -10.14 -9.18
CA ALA A 240 17.89 -9.49 -10.47
C ALA A 240 17.82 -7.97 -10.37
N ILE A 241 16.78 -7.46 -9.69
CA ILE A 241 16.57 -6.03 -9.42
C ILE A 241 17.73 -5.47 -8.57
N MET A 242 18.10 -6.17 -7.48
CA MET A 242 19.23 -5.80 -6.62
C MET A 242 20.52 -5.72 -7.44
N THR A 243 20.83 -6.74 -8.25
CA THR A 243 22.04 -6.79 -9.07
C THR A 243 22.09 -5.64 -10.06
N LYS A 244 20.97 -5.33 -10.73
CA LYS A 244 20.87 -4.17 -11.63
C LYS A 244 21.06 -2.86 -10.85
N TYR A 245 20.44 -2.72 -9.68
CA TYR A 245 20.54 -1.51 -8.84
C TYR A 245 21.96 -1.23 -8.36
N ILE A 246 22.66 -2.24 -7.84
CA ILE A 246 24.01 -2.05 -7.28
C ILE A 246 25.11 -1.93 -8.33
N SER A 247 24.79 -2.19 -9.60
CA SER A 247 25.71 -2.01 -10.73
C SER A 247 25.84 -0.57 -11.21
N LYS A 248 24.87 0.30 -10.87
CA LYS A 248 24.78 1.70 -11.34
C LYS A 248 25.60 2.65 -10.44
N PRO A 249 26.60 3.38 -10.98
CA PRO A 249 27.43 4.31 -10.21
C PRO A 249 26.68 5.45 -9.53
N GLU A 250 25.65 5.99 -10.19
CA GLU A 250 24.84 7.08 -9.63
C GLU A 250 24.11 6.64 -8.36
N ASN A 251 23.60 5.40 -8.32
CA ASN A 251 22.97 4.85 -7.13
C ASN A 251 23.96 4.76 -5.95
N LEU A 252 25.21 4.36 -6.19
CA LEU A 252 26.24 4.35 -5.15
C LEU A 252 26.56 5.76 -4.65
N LYS A 253 26.73 6.72 -5.56
CA LYS A 253 26.98 8.13 -5.20
C LYS A 253 25.83 8.70 -4.36
N LEU A 254 24.59 8.43 -4.74
CA LEU A 254 23.40 8.83 -3.98
C LEU A 254 23.46 8.27 -2.56
N MET A 255 23.71 6.98 -2.38
CA MET A 255 23.81 6.37 -1.05
C MET A 255 24.97 6.95 -0.23
N MET A 256 26.13 7.17 -0.84
CA MET A 256 27.27 7.82 -0.17
C MET A 256 26.98 9.26 0.27
N ASN A 257 26.17 9.99 -0.49
CA ASN A 257 25.72 11.33 -0.10
C ASN A 257 24.68 11.26 1.03
N LEU A 258 23.74 10.31 0.98
CA LEU A 258 22.72 10.11 2.02
C LEU A 258 23.31 9.63 3.35
N LEU A 259 24.44 8.91 3.35
CA LEU A 259 25.23 8.62 4.55
C LEU A 259 25.69 9.90 5.29
N ARG A 260 25.72 11.05 4.60
CA ARG A 260 26.09 12.35 5.14
C ARG A 260 24.89 13.31 5.29
N ASP A 261 23.66 12.80 5.18
CA ASP A 261 22.44 13.59 5.36
C ASP A 261 22.40 14.21 6.77
N LYS A 262 21.71 15.34 6.94
CA LYS A 262 21.54 15.99 8.25
C LYS A 262 20.82 15.12 9.28
N SER A 263 19.99 14.16 8.84
CA SER A 263 19.23 13.28 9.73
C SER A 263 19.95 11.95 9.99
N PRO A 264 20.27 11.62 11.26
CA PRO A 264 20.87 10.32 11.61
C PRO A 264 20.01 9.13 11.18
N ASN A 265 18.68 9.28 11.16
CA ASN A 265 17.80 8.21 10.72
C ASN A 265 17.89 7.98 9.21
N ILE A 266 18.01 9.03 8.38
CA ILE A 266 18.23 8.87 6.93
C ILE A 266 19.59 8.24 6.66
N GLN A 267 20.63 8.69 7.36
CA GLN A 267 21.96 8.10 7.26
C GLN A 267 21.93 6.59 7.57
N PHE A 268 21.18 6.18 8.60
CA PHE A 268 21.06 4.78 9.00
C PHE A 268 20.37 3.92 7.94
N GLU A 269 19.25 4.39 7.36
CA GLU A 269 18.61 3.66 6.25
C GLU A 269 19.52 3.63 5.00
N ALA A 270 20.27 4.71 4.73
CA ALA A 270 21.26 4.75 3.64
C ALA A 270 22.38 3.72 3.83
N PHE A 271 22.80 3.49 5.08
CA PHE A 271 23.80 2.48 5.42
C PHE A 271 23.36 1.08 5.02
N HIS A 272 22.09 0.71 5.25
CA HIS A 272 21.59 -0.61 4.87
C HIS A 272 21.61 -0.84 3.36
N VAL A 273 21.37 0.20 2.55
CA VAL A 273 21.49 0.12 1.09
C VAL A 273 22.96 0.12 0.65
N PHE A 274 23.78 1.01 1.21
CA PHE A 274 25.22 1.11 0.92
C PHE A 274 25.96 -0.20 1.20
N LYS A 275 25.59 -0.90 2.29
CA LYS A 275 26.12 -2.22 2.66
C LYS A 275 26.07 -3.21 1.50
N VAL A 276 24.98 -3.22 0.73
CA VAL A 276 24.78 -4.17 -0.38
C VAL A 276 25.79 -3.95 -1.51
N PHE A 277 26.13 -2.69 -1.82
CA PHE A 277 27.15 -2.37 -2.83
C PHE A 277 28.52 -2.94 -2.45
N VAL A 278 28.90 -2.78 -1.19
CA VAL A 278 30.21 -3.21 -0.68
C VAL A 278 30.26 -4.72 -0.46
N ALA A 279 29.17 -5.34 0.00
CA ALA A 279 29.06 -6.78 0.21
C ALA A 279 28.97 -7.58 -1.10
N SER A 280 28.61 -6.94 -2.22
CA SER A 280 28.49 -7.62 -3.52
C SER A 280 29.80 -8.29 -3.92
N PRO A 281 29.81 -9.61 -4.21
CA PRO A 281 31.02 -10.30 -4.67
C PRO A 281 31.42 -9.87 -6.10
N ASN A 282 30.43 -9.50 -6.93
CA ASN A 282 30.61 -9.20 -8.36
C ASN A 282 30.41 -7.70 -8.62
N LYS A 283 31.31 -6.87 -8.10
CA LYS A 283 31.25 -5.41 -8.30
C LYS A 283 31.66 -5.06 -9.73
N THR A 284 30.92 -4.15 -10.38
CA THR A 284 31.31 -3.63 -11.69
C THR A 284 32.51 -2.69 -11.57
N GLN A 285 33.30 -2.55 -12.64
CA GLN A 285 34.50 -1.72 -12.65
C GLN A 285 34.25 -0.27 -12.16
N PRO A 286 33.19 0.44 -12.62
CA PRO A 286 32.90 1.78 -12.11
C PRO A 286 32.61 1.85 -10.60
N ILE A 287 32.00 0.80 -10.04
CA ILE A 287 31.70 0.71 -8.60
C ILE A 287 33.01 0.53 -7.81
N VAL A 288 33.89 -0.36 -8.27
CA VAL A 288 35.21 -0.59 -7.66
C VAL A 288 36.02 0.70 -7.68
N GLU A 289 36.03 1.43 -8.79
CA GLU A 289 36.76 2.71 -8.92
C GLU A 289 36.28 3.76 -7.93
N ILE A 290 34.96 3.91 -7.74
CA ILE A 290 34.40 4.83 -6.75
C ILE A 290 34.82 4.45 -5.33
N LEU A 291 34.72 3.16 -4.99
CA LEU A 291 35.08 2.68 -3.65
C LEU A 291 36.58 2.85 -3.38
N LEU A 292 37.45 2.50 -4.33
CA LEU A 292 38.91 2.67 -4.21
C LEU A 292 39.31 4.15 -4.11
N LYS A 293 38.73 5.02 -4.95
CA LYS A 293 39.00 6.47 -4.92
C LYS A 293 38.65 7.10 -3.57
N ASN A 294 37.65 6.56 -2.87
CA ASN A 294 37.19 7.06 -1.59
C ASN A 294 37.62 6.17 -0.40
N GLN A 295 38.46 5.15 -0.62
CA GLN A 295 38.74 4.09 0.36
C GLN A 295 39.23 4.62 1.72
N PRO A 296 40.25 5.50 1.80
CA PRO A 296 40.72 5.99 3.09
C PRO A 296 39.62 6.77 3.86
N LYS A 297 38.90 7.62 3.14
CA LYS A 297 37.82 8.44 3.70
C LYS A 297 36.63 7.60 4.17
N LEU A 298 36.28 6.54 3.42
CA LEU A 298 35.20 5.62 3.79
C LEU A 298 35.55 4.83 5.05
N ILE A 299 36.79 4.35 5.18
CA ILE A 299 37.23 3.63 6.38
C ILE A 299 37.16 4.54 7.60
N GLU A 300 37.68 5.76 7.50
CA GLU A 300 37.64 6.75 8.58
C GLU A 300 36.20 7.14 8.95
N PHE A 301 35.36 7.38 7.94
CA PHE A 301 33.95 7.70 8.13
C PHE A 301 33.21 6.57 8.85
N LEU A 302 33.27 5.34 8.33
CA LEU A 302 32.59 4.18 8.93
C LEU A 302 33.11 3.87 10.33
N SER A 303 34.40 4.07 10.59
CA SER A 303 34.97 3.89 11.93
C SER A 303 34.31 4.80 12.97
N ASN A 304 33.80 5.97 12.56
CA ASN A 304 33.16 6.97 13.40
C ASN A 304 31.63 7.05 13.23
N PHE A 305 31.06 6.28 12.31
CA PHE A 305 29.65 6.36 11.96
C PHE A 305 28.77 5.80 13.09
N GLN A 306 27.85 6.66 13.57
CA GLN A 306 26.83 6.40 14.59
C GLN A 306 27.29 5.54 15.77
N LYS A 307 28.43 5.90 16.38
CA LYS A 307 29.04 5.17 17.51
C LYS A 307 28.13 5.09 18.73
N GLU A 308 27.20 6.01 18.87
CA GLU A 308 26.23 6.09 19.94
C GLU A 308 25.22 4.91 19.95
N ARG A 309 25.05 4.19 18.84
CA ARG A 309 24.21 2.99 18.74
C ARG A 309 24.94 1.74 19.22
N THR A 310 25.28 1.70 20.51
CA THR A 310 26.04 0.59 21.12
C THR A 310 25.18 -0.63 21.47
N ASP A 311 23.87 -0.49 21.46
CA ASP A 311 22.88 -1.53 21.75
C ASP A 311 22.56 -2.42 20.54
N ASP A 312 22.99 -2.03 19.34
CA ASP A 312 22.81 -2.79 18.10
C ASP A 312 24.11 -3.52 17.72
N GLU A 313 24.27 -4.74 18.25
CA GLU A 313 25.43 -5.60 17.95
C GLU A 313 25.52 -5.92 16.45
N GLN A 314 24.37 -6.17 15.81
CA GLN A 314 24.31 -6.47 14.38
C GLN A 314 24.86 -5.30 13.55
N PHE A 315 24.45 -4.07 13.86
CA PHE A 315 24.98 -2.88 13.19
C PHE A 315 26.49 -2.73 13.37
N THR A 316 27.01 -3.02 14.56
CA THR A 316 28.45 -2.96 14.86
C THR A 316 29.23 -3.99 14.03
N ASP A 317 28.73 -5.22 13.93
CA ASP A 317 29.32 -6.28 13.12
C ASP A 317 29.28 -5.96 11.63
N GLU A 318 28.16 -5.46 11.12
CA GLU A 318 28.01 -5.03 9.74
C GLU A 318 29.00 -3.91 9.39
N LYS A 319 29.19 -2.95 10.29
CA LYS A 319 30.14 -1.85 10.11
C LYS A 319 31.59 -2.35 10.05
N ASN A 320 31.96 -3.23 10.96
CA ASN A 320 33.30 -3.85 10.98
C ASN A 320 33.56 -4.69 9.73
N TYR A 321 32.56 -5.45 9.29
CA TYR A 321 32.60 -6.21 8.05
C TYR A 321 32.83 -5.30 6.84
N LEU A 322 32.09 -4.19 6.74
CA LEU A 322 32.23 -3.24 5.63
C LEU A 322 33.60 -2.55 5.62
N ILE A 323 34.12 -2.15 6.78
CA ILE A 323 35.47 -1.58 6.90
C ILE A 323 36.51 -2.58 6.38
N LYS A 324 36.38 -3.86 6.74
CA LYS A 324 37.27 -4.92 6.25
C LYS A 324 37.16 -5.09 4.74
N GLN A 325 35.94 -5.21 4.19
CA GLN A 325 35.72 -5.32 2.75
C GLN A 325 36.29 -4.14 1.96
N ILE A 326 36.14 -2.92 2.48
CA ILE A 326 36.68 -1.71 1.85
C ILE A 326 38.21 -1.65 1.95
N ARG A 327 38.82 -2.12 3.05
CA ARG A 327 40.27 -2.20 3.19
C ARG A 327 40.88 -3.24 2.24
N ASP A 328 40.22 -4.38 2.10
CA ASP A 328 40.70 -5.52 1.30
C ASP A 328 40.39 -5.36 -0.21
N LEU A 329 39.62 -4.33 -0.58
CA LEU A 329 39.37 -3.96 -1.98
C LEU A 329 40.70 -3.65 -2.69
N LYS A 330 40.95 -4.39 -3.77
CA LYS A 330 42.11 -4.23 -4.66
C LYS A 330 41.63 -3.86 -6.05
N LYS A 331 42.50 -3.22 -6.83
CA LYS A 331 42.27 -3.09 -8.27
C LYS A 331 42.23 -4.52 -8.86
N PRO A 332 41.22 -4.84 -9.70
CA PRO A 332 41.18 -6.12 -10.38
C PRO A 332 42.39 -6.33 -11.30
#